data_AF-A0A941STG2-F1
#
_entry.id   AF-A0A941STG2-F1
#
_cell.length_a   1.000
_cell.length_b   1.000
_cell.length_c   1.000
_cell.angle_alpha   90.00
_cell.angle_beta   90.00
_cell.angle_gamma   90.00
#
_symmetry.space_group_name_H-M   'P 1'
#
loop_
_entity.id
_entity.type
_entity.pdbx_description
1 polymer ?
#
loop_
_entity_poly.entity_id
_entity_poly.type
_entity_poly.pdbx_seq_one_letter_code
_entity_poly.pdbx_strand_id
1 'polypeptide(L)'
;MKSERITFLATPEFKANLTRLASQEKTSVGGVIRGRFEHPQDAQAALEEGELQALTADLRVAINEAQSSLRAGLAEAEQTLQSLRETSLHKATAAA
;
A
#
# COMPACT_ATOMS: atom_id res chain seq x y z
N MET A 1 5.74 -25.73 -30.83
CA MET A 1 6.77 -26.37 -29.97
C MET A 1 6.29 -27.74 -29.54
N LYS A 2 7.21 -28.72 -29.39
CA LYS A 2 6.88 -30.04 -28.85
C LYS A 2 6.91 -29.98 -27.31
N SER A 3 5.91 -30.56 -26.65
CA SER A 3 5.88 -30.66 -25.19
C SER A 3 6.54 -31.95 -24.73
N GLU A 4 7.29 -31.90 -23.64
CA GLU A 4 7.90 -33.09 -23.00
C GLU A 4 7.16 -33.45 -21.71
N ARG A 5 7.07 -34.76 -21.41
CA ARG A 5 6.44 -35.25 -20.19
C ARG A 5 7.48 -35.41 -19.08
N ILE A 6 7.37 -34.57 -18.05
CA ILE A 6 8.16 -34.68 -16.83
C ILE A 6 7.39 -35.45 -15.75
N THR A 7 8.09 -36.24 -14.95
CA THR A 7 7.54 -36.89 -13.75
C THR A 7 8.46 -36.58 -12.58
N PHE A 8 7.90 -36.11 -11.47
CA PHE A 8 8.65 -35.80 -10.26
C PHE A 8 7.85 -36.29 -9.04
N LEU A 9 8.57 -36.54 -7.95
CA LEU A 9 7.97 -36.93 -6.69
C LEU A 9 7.56 -35.68 -5.92
N ALA A 10 6.36 -35.69 -5.35
CA ALA A 10 5.83 -34.60 -4.55
C ALA A 10 5.05 -35.13 -3.35
N THR A 11 4.85 -34.28 -2.34
CA THR A 11 4.01 -34.64 -1.21
C THR A 11 2.52 -34.69 -1.64
N PRO A 12 1.69 -35.51 -0.96
CA PRO A 12 0.26 -35.55 -1.22
C PRO A 12 -0.41 -34.17 -1.07
N GLU A 13 0.02 -33.39 -0.08
CA GLU A 13 -0.45 -32.03 0.16
C GLU A 13 -0.11 -31.08 -0.99
N PHE A 14 1.11 -31.15 -1.51
CA PHE A 14 1.52 -30.33 -2.65
C PHE A 14 0.69 -30.63 -3.90
N LYS A 15 0.41 -31.92 -4.17
CA LYS A 15 -0.47 -32.32 -5.27
C LYS A 15 -1.89 -31.78 -5.09
N ALA A 16 -2.45 -31.89 -3.88
CA ALA A 16 -3.78 -31.37 -3.58
C ALA A 16 -3.87 -29.85 -3.80
N ASN A 17 -2.85 -29.11 -3.35
CA ASN A 17 -2.75 -27.66 -3.55
C ASN A 17 -2.65 -27.28 -5.03
N LEU A 18 -1.84 -27.98 -5.83
CA LEU A 18 -1.75 -27.75 -7.27
C LEU A 18 -3.09 -28.01 -7.99
N THR A 19 -3.79 -29.09 -7.63
CA THR A 19 -5.12 -29.39 -8.22
C THR A 19 -6.15 -28.33 -7.85
N ARG A 20 -6.12 -27.84 -6.61
CA ARG A 20 -6.99 -26.74 -6.15
C ARG A 20 -6.73 -25.46 -6.92
N LEU A 21 -5.47 -25.05 -7.05
CA LEU A 21 -5.05 -23.85 -7.79
C LEU A 21 -5.47 -23.95 -9.27
N ALA A 22 -5.21 -25.09 -9.91
CA ALA A 22 -5.61 -25.34 -11.29
C ALA A 22 -7.13 -25.18 -11.49
N SER A 23 -7.93 -25.63 -10.52
CA SER A 23 -9.38 -25.47 -10.54
C SER A 23 -9.82 -24.00 -10.37
N GLN A 24 -9.17 -23.24 -9.48
CA GLN A 24 -9.44 -21.82 -9.26
C GLN A 24 -9.11 -20.98 -10.49
N GLU A 25 -7.97 -21.25 -11.12
CA GLU A 25 -7.48 -20.55 -12.32
C GLU A 25 -8.10 -21.10 -13.62
N LYS A 26 -8.99 -22.10 -13.53
CA LYS A 26 -9.65 -22.77 -14.67
C LYS A 26 -8.65 -23.27 -15.73
N THR A 27 -7.51 -23.79 -15.30
CA THR A 27 -6.42 -24.27 -16.16
C THR A 27 -5.97 -25.67 -15.73
N SER A 28 -5.06 -26.28 -16.48
CA SER A 28 -4.47 -27.56 -16.10
C SER A 28 -3.34 -27.37 -15.09
N VAL A 29 -3.00 -28.41 -14.30
CA VAL A 29 -1.84 -28.37 -13.39
C VAL A 29 -0.55 -28.02 -14.14
N GLY A 30 -0.36 -28.58 -15.35
CA GLY A 30 0.76 -28.23 -16.21
C GLY A 30 0.71 -26.76 -16.65
N GLY A 31 -0.48 -26.20 -16.87
CA GLY A 31 -0.70 -24.78 -17.14
C GLY A 31 -0.34 -23.88 -15.96
N VAL A 32 -0.74 -24.24 -14.73
CA VAL A 32 -0.34 -23.51 -13.51
C VAL A 32 1.18 -23.50 -13.35
N ILE A 33 1.81 -24.66 -13.49
CA ILE A 33 3.27 -24.80 -13.39
C ILE A 33 3.92 -23.95 -14.48
N ARG A 34 3.51 -24.14 -15.74
CA ARG A 34 4.07 -23.42 -16.88
C ARG A 34 3.95 -21.90 -16.73
N GLY A 35 2.78 -21.39 -16.36
CA GLY A 35 2.58 -19.96 -16.15
C GLY A 35 3.57 -19.37 -15.14
N ARG A 36 3.86 -20.09 -14.06
CA ARG A 36 4.81 -19.64 -13.03
C ARG A 36 6.28 -19.69 -13.45
N PHE A 37 6.66 -20.62 -14.33
CA PHE A 37 8.05 -20.81 -14.76
C PHE A 37 8.39 -20.15 -16.10
N GLU A 38 7.44 -20.02 -17.02
CA GLU A 38 7.62 -19.35 -18.32
C GLU A 38 7.29 -17.86 -18.25
N HIS A 39 6.46 -17.43 -17.30
CA HIS A 39 6.14 -16.02 -17.03
C HIS A 39 6.46 -15.63 -15.57
N PRO A 40 7.73 -15.80 -15.12
CA PRO A 40 8.10 -15.42 -13.75
C PRO A 40 7.90 -13.93 -13.48
N GLN A 41 7.87 -13.11 -14.53
CA GLN A 41 7.67 -11.66 -14.44
C GLN A 41 6.23 -11.29 -14.06
N ASP A 42 5.23 -12.11 -14.38
CA ASP A 42 3.83 -11.86 -14.00
C ASP A 42 3.60 -12.16 -12.50
N ALA A 43 4.28 -13.18 -11.97
CA ALA A 43 4.27 -13.49 -10.54
C ALA A 43 5.03 -12.43 -9.72
N GLN A 44 6.17 -11.96 -10.25
CA GLN A 44 6.95 -10.90 -9.62
C GLN A 44 6.21 -9.55 -9.68
N ALA A 45 5.62 -9.20 -10.82
CA ALA A 45 4.83 -7.98 -10.99
C ALA A 45 3.59 -7.96 -10.08
N ALA A 46 2.95 -9.10 -9.83
CA ALA A 46 1.82 -9.18 -8.90
C ALA A 46 2.25 -8.93 -7.43
N LEU A 47 3.45 -9.37 -7.04
CA LEU A 47 4.02 -9.07 -5.72
C LEU A 47 4.42 -7.59 -5.62
N GLU A 48 5.11 -7.06 -6.63
CA GLU A 48 5.51 -5.65 -6.70
C GLU A 48 4.31 -4.70 -6.69
N GLU A 49 3.23 -5.04 -7.39
CA GLU A 49 1.97 -4.27 -7.38
C GLU A 49 1.33 -4.27 -5.98
N GLY A 50 1.35 -5.40 -5.28
CA GLY A 50 0.85 -5.49 -3.90
C GLY A 50 1.65 -4.63 -2.92
N GLU A 51 2.99 -4.65 -3.04
CA GLU A 51 3.88 -3.79 -2.26
C GLU A 51 3.68 -2.30 -2.58
N LEU A 52 3.51 -1.95 -3.86
CA LEU A 52 3.26 -0.59 -4.31
C LEU A 52 1.90 -0.06 -3.80
N GLN A 53 0.87 -0.90 -3.79
CA GLN A 53 -0.44 -0.55 -3.25
C GLN A 53 -0.37 -0.29 -1.74
N ALA A 54 0.34 -1.13 -0.98
CA ALA A 54 0.57 -0.92 0.44
C ALA A 54 1.30 0.40 0.70
N LEU A 55 2.40 0.65 -0.03
CA LEU A 55 3.17 1.89 0.12
C LEU A 55 2.35 3.14 -0.24
N THR A 56 1.50 3.03 -1.26
CA THR A 56 0.60 4.13 -1.67
C THR A 56 -0.48 4.39 -0.62
N ALA A 57 -0.98 3.35 0.04
CA ALA A 57 -1.93 3.49 1.14
C ALA A 57 -1.29 4.21 2.33
N ASP A 58 -0.09 3.79 2.73
CA ASP A 58 0.68 4.40 3.81
C ASP A 58 1.00 5.87 3.51
N LEU A 59 1.40 6.17 2.27
CA LEU A 59 1.66 7.54 1.84
C LEU A 59 0.41 8.43 1.94
N ARG A 60 -0.77 7.91 1.57
CA ARG A 60 -2.03 8.66 1.69
C ARG A 60 -2.37 8.97 3.14
N VAL A 61 -2.15 8.02 4.05
CA VAL A 61 -2.34 8.24 5.49
C VAL A 61 -1.40 9.33 5.98
N ALA A 62 -0.10 9.22 5.68
CA ALA A 62 0.90 10.22 6.07
C ALA A 62 0.59 11.62 5.53
N ILE A 63 0.12 11.73 4.28
CA ILE A 63 -0.29 13.01 3.68
C ILE A 63 -1.48 13.61 4.44
N ASN A 64 -2.48 12.81 4.79
CA ASN A 64 -3.64 13.29 5.53
C ASN A 64 -3.26 13.77 6.93
N GLU A 65 -2.37 13.05 7.62
CA GLU A 65 -1.84 13.45 8.93
C GLU A 65 -1.03 14.74 8.84
N ALA A 66 -0.19 14.88 7.82
CA ALA A 66 0.58 16.10 7.57
C ALA A 66 -0.33 17.30 7.28
N GLN A 67 -1.38 17.11 6.47
CA GLN A 67 -2.36 18.16 6.20
C GLN A 67 -3.13 18.57 7.46
N SER A 68 -3.52 17.60 8.29
CA SER A 68 -4.20 17.86 9.57
C SER A 68 -3.29 18.67 10.50
N SER A 69 -2.04 18.25 10.64
CA SER A 69 -1.03 18.92 11.47
C SER A 69 -0.74 20.34 11.01
N LEU A 70 -0.65 20.55 9.69
CA LEU A 70 -0.46 21.87 9.10
C LEU A 70 -1.64 22.81 9.41
N ARG A 71 -2.87 22.33 9.27
CA ARG A 71 -4.07 23.13 9.58
C ARG A 71 -4.12 23.49 11.06
N ALA A 72 -3.80 22.54 11.95
CA ALA A 72 -3.75 22.80 13.38
C ALA A 72 -2.68 23.86 13.73
N GLY A 73 -1.47 23.74 13.17
CA GLY A 73 -0.40 24.70 13.38
C GLY A 73 -0.73 26.11 12.85
N LEU A 74 -1.40 26.21 11.71
CA LEU A 74 -1.88 27.50 11.20
C LEU A 74 -2.93 28.14 12.13
N ALA A 75 -3.89 27.36 12.61
CA ALA A 75 -4.91 27.84 13.52
C ALA A 75 -4.31 28.34 14.86
N GLU A 76 -3.33 27.61 15.38
CA GLU A 76 -2.60 28.01 16.60
C GLU A 76 -1.78 29.29 16.38
N ALA A 77 -1.11 29.43 15.24
CA ALA A 77 -0.38 30.63 14.89
C ALA A 77 -1.30 31.85 14.75
N GLU A 78 -2.47 31.69 14.12
CA GLU A 78 -3.49 32.74 14.01
C GLU A 78 -4.04 33.15 15.38
N GLN A 79 -4.36 32.18 16.24
CA GLN A 79 -4.84 32.44 17.60
C GLN A 79 -3.80 33.19 18.43
N THR A 80 -2.53 32.82 18.31
CA THR A 80 -1.42 33.49 18.98
C THR A 80 -1.26 34.93 18.48
N LEU A 81 -1.30 35.14 17.16
CA LEU A 81 -1.25 36.49 16.57
C LEU A 81 -2.41 37.37 17.03
N GLN A 82 -3.61 36.81 17.11
CA GLN A 82 -4.78 37.53 17.59
C GLN A 82 -4.63 37.91 19.07
N SER A 83 -4.20 36.98 19.93
CA SER A 83 -3.95 37.23 21.34
C SER A 83 -2.89 38.32 21.57
N LEU A 84 -1.81 38.29 20.78
CA LEU A 84 -0.77 39.33 20.82
C LEU A 84 -1.31 40.71 20.43
N ARG A 85 -2.15 40.78 19.39
CA ARG A 85 -2.79 42.03 18.95
C ARG A 85 -3.71 42.59 20.04
N GLU A 86 -4.57 41.75 20.62
CA GLU A 86 -5.48 42.13 21.71
C GLU A 86 -4.71 42.62 22.95
N THR A 87 -3.62 41.94 23.32
CA THR A 87 -2.76 42.34 24.45
C THR A 87 -2.07 43.68 24.18
N SER A 88 -1.61 43.91 22.95
CA SER A 88 -0.98 45.18 22.58
C SER A 88 -1.95 46.37 22.60
N LEU A 89 -3.20 46.15 22.20
CA LEU A 89 -4.28 47.15 22.28
C LEU A 89 -4.65 47.47 23.73
N HIS A 90 -4.77 46.46 24.59
CA HIS A 90 -5.04 46.66 26.03
C HIS A 90 -3.93 47.43 26.75
N LYS A 91 -2.66 47.18 26.39
CA LYS A 91 -1.53 47.95 26.93
C LYS A 91 -1.54 49.42 26.47
N ALA A 92 -1.98 49.69 25.25
CA ALA A 92 -2.07 51.05 24.72
C ALA A 92 -3.19 51.87 25.37
N THR A 93 -4.33 51.24 25.69
CA THR A 93 -5.46 51.91 26.36
C THR A 93 -5.27 52.06 27.88
N ALA A 94 -4.46 51.21 28.52
CA ALA A 94 -4.14 51.33 29.94
C ALA A 94 -3.04 52.38 30.25
N ALA A 95 -2.34 52.87 29.23
CA ALA A 95 -1.28 53.88 29.34
C ALA A 95 -1.73 55.30 28.95
N ALA A 96 -3.00 55.47 28.56
CA ALA A 96 -3.65 56.74 28.21
C ALA A 96 -4.60 57.18 29.33
#